data_AF-A0A8J1ZB76-F1
#
_entry.id   AF-A0A8J1ZB76-F1
#
_cell.length_a   1.000
_cell.length_b   1.000
_cell.length_c   1.000
_cell.angle_alpha   90.00
_cell.angle_beta   90.00
_cell.angle_gamma   90.00
#
_symmetry.space_group_name_H-M   'P 1'
#
loop_
_entity.id
_entity.type
_entity.pdbx_description
1 polymer ?
#
loop_
_entity_poly.entity_id
_entity_poly.type
_entity_poly.pdbx_seq_one_letter_code
_entity_poly.pdbx_strand_id
1 'polypeptide(L)'
;MSSASGSKKPVNCIVAQCPNRGIGNQGQLPWAKLPEDMKRFKTITMATKGKEKKNAVLMGRKTWESIPAKFRPLDGRLNVVLTSDSEGFTQACEGKAVAKASFSDAVAYCEEDSSVESIFVIGGERAFTEGMAFYSNIYLTRVGKQFDCDVFFPQINLEEFKPVEVSKTKSYDEIPFDFVKYVRVPAAEEAGGESIPAAIVDSKQMLHEELQYLDMIKDIVESGDFQEDRTGVGTYSKFGCQMRFSLRDGVFPLLTTKRVFWRGVLEELLWFLRGDTNGNHLSEKGIKIWDGNGSREFLDKRGLGHREVGDLGPVYGFQWRHFGAEYKDMHTDYAGKGVDQVAELIKTLKTNPADRRMIITAWNPAALHEMALPPCHMFAQFYVSKGDELSCLLYQRSCDMGLGVPFNIASYAALTYMIAQVTGLKPGEFVHSMGNTHVYSNHVEPLMKQQVDRLPRPFPLLKLNPDVKEIDDFKFEDFTIVGYNPHPKVAMEMAV
;
A
#
# COMPACT_ATOMS: atom_id res chain seq x y z
N MET A 1 -2.37 35.99 -13.29
CA MET A 1 -1.08 36.12 -13.99
C MET A 1 0.02 36.22 -12.93
N SER A 2 0.68 35.11 -12.61
CA SER A 2 1.94 35.11 -11.87
C SER A 2 2.86 34.20 -12.66
N SER A 3 3.78 34.80 -13.42
CA SER A 3 4.92 34.10 -13.97
C SER A 3 5.60 33.31 -12.85
N ALA A 4 6.04 32.08 -13.13
CA ALA A 4 6.92 31.35 -12.23
C ALA A 4 8.04 32.32 -11.80
N SER A 5 8.21 32.53 -10.49
CA SER A 5 9.27 33.37 -9.97
C SER A 5 10.60 32.70 -10.35
N GLY A 6 11.18 33.16 -11.46
CA GLY A 6 12.30 32.54 -12.15
C GLY A 6 13.58 32.59 -11.33
N SER A 7 13.69 31.68 -10.37
CA SER A 7 14.91 31.43 -9.60
C SER A 7 16.03 30.98 -10.55
N LYS A 8 17.21 31.57 -10.43
CA LYS A 8 18.41 31.22 -11.21
C LYS A 8 18.99 29.87 -10.81
N LYS A 9 18.67 29.39 -9.61
CA LYS A 9 19.10 28.07 -9.09
C LYS A 9 17.88 27.20 -8.76
N PRO A 10 17.97 25.86 -8.86
CA PRO A 10 16.86 25.00 -8.47
C PRO A 10 16.51 25.18 -6.99
N VAL A 11 15.24 25.50 -6.71
CA VAL A 11 14.69 25.52 -5.35
C VAL A 11 13.89 24.24 -5.16
N ASN A 12 14.24 23.46 -4.15
CA ASN A 12 13.64 22.18 -3.85
C ASN A 12 13.05 22.20 -2.45
N CYS A 13 12.03 21.40 -2.22
CA CYS A 13 11.47 21.14 -0.90
C CYS A 13 11.83 19.72 -0.46
N ILE A 14 12.19 19.53 0.80
CA ILE A 14 12.27 18.19 1.41
C ILE A 14 11.55 18.19 2.75
N VAL A 15 10.60 17.27 2.90
CA VAL A 15 9.69 17.24 4.05
C VAL A 15 9.21 15.84 4.34
N ALA A 16 8.99 15.53 5.62
CA ALA A 16 8.27 14.34 6.08
C ALA A 16 6.93 14.79 6.70
N GLN A 17 5.82 14.16 6.32
CA GLN A 17 4.49 14.50 6.85
C GLN A 17 3.66 13.26 7.18
N CYS A 18 2.81 13.35 8.20
CA CYS A 18 1.76 12.36 8.46
C CYS A 18 0.48 12.66 7.65
N PRO A 19 -0.56 11.80 7.66
CA PRO A 19 -1.68 11.88 6.73
C PRO A 19 -2.46 13.20 6.69
N ASN A 20 -2.60 13.90 7.82
CA ASN A 20 -3.22 15.24 7.89
C ASN A 20 -2.27 16.39 7.46
N ARG A 21 -1.14 16.07 6.82
CA ARG A 21 -0.03 16.99 6.47
C ARG A 21 0.72 17.55 7.67
N GLY A 22 0.54 16.98 8.85
CA GLY A 22 1.28 17.38 10.05
C GLY A 22 2.77 17.08 9.93
N ILE A 23 3.61 18.04 10.33
CA ILE A 23 5.08 17.96 10.24
C ILE A 23 5.79 18.24 11.57
N GLY A 24 5.08 18.78 12.56
CA GLY A 24 5.64 19.18 13.83
C GLY A 24 4.58 19.23 14.92
N ASN A 25 5.02 18.99 16.15
CA ASN A 25 4.24 19.21 17.37
C ASN A 25 5.17 19.78 18.44
N GLN A 26 4.86 20.95 19.01
CA GLN A 26 5.63 21.58 20.08
C GLN A 26 7.14 21.72 19.76
N GLY A 27 7.46 22.02 18.50
CA GLY A 27 8.85 22.20 18.05
C GLY A 27 9.65 20.89 17.89
N GLN A 28 8.99 19.73 17.91
CA GLN A 28 9.60 18.43 17.68
C GLN A 28 8.93 17.71 16.50
N LEU A 29 9.59 16.67 15.98
CA LEU A 29 8.94 15.74 15.05
C LEU A 29 7.86 14.94 15.79
N PRO A 30 6.64 14.78 15.24
CA PRO A 30 5.55 14.08 15.93
C PRO A 30 5.75 12.58 16.11
N TRP A 31 6.71 12.00 15.39
CA TRP A 31 6.98 10.56 15.34
C TRP A 31 8.42 10.24 15.71
N ALA A 32 8.67 8.96 16.00
CA ALA A 32 10.01 8.44 16.25
C ALA A 32 10.93 8.72 15.05
N LYS A 33 12.21 8.98 15.33
CA LYS A 33 13.20 9.29 14.29
C LYS A 33 13.37 8.11 13.33
N LEU A 34 12.93 8.29 12.09
CA LEU A 34 13.02 7.29 11.02
C LEU A 34 14.44 7.29 10.41
N PRO A 35 15.27 6.25 10.59
CA PRO A 35 16.67 6.26 10.15
C PRO A 35 16.83 6.40 8.63
N GLU A 36 16.02 5.72 7.83
CA GLU A 36 16.08 5.81 6.37
C GLU A 36 15.67 7.19 5.86
N ASP A 37 14.68 7.83 6.48
CA ASP A 37 14.30 9.21 6.17
C ASP A 37 15.44 10.19 6.46
N MET A 38 16.07 10.05 7.63
CA MET A 38 17.21 10.90 8.03
C MET A 38 18.42 10.70 7.10
N LYS A 39 18.67 9.45 6.70
CA LYS A 39 19.69 9.11 5.70
C LYS A 39 19.34 9.74 4.35
N ARG A 40 18.08 9.63 3.89
CA ARG A 40 17.60 10.24 2.66
C ARG A 40 17.74 11.77 2.69
N PHE A 41 17.33 12.41 3.77
CA PHE A 41 17.46 13.85 3.98
C PHE A 41 18.92 14.30 3.84
N LYS A 42 19.84 13.63 4.53
CA LYS A 42 21.27 13.92 4.45
C LYS A 42 21.79 13.73 3.02
N THR A 43 21.50 12.59 2.40
CA THR A 43 21.97 12.26 1.05
C THR A 43 21.50 13.28 0.03
N ILE A 44 20.21 13.60 0.00
CA ILE A 44 19.64 14.53 -0.98
C ILE A 44 20.18 15.95 -0.78
N THR A 45 20.17 16.44 0.46
CA THR A 45 20.60 17.82 0.73
C THR A 45 22.11 18.03 0.59
N MET A 46 22.92 16.96 0.65
CA MET A 46 24.38 17.03 0.44
C MET A 46 24.81 16.74 -1.00
N ALA A 47 23.96 16.14 -1.84
CA ALA A 47 24.34 15.75 -3.19
C ALA A 47 24.55 16.98 -4.09
N THR A 48 25.76 17.10 -4.65
CA THR A 48 26.13 18.12 -5.64
C THR A 48 26.78 17.47 -6.86
N LYS A 49 26.61 18.08 -8.03
CA LYS A 49 27.32 17.68 -9.26
C LYS A 49 28.74 18.23 -9.28
N GLY A 50 28.93 19.47 -8.83
CA GLY A 50 30.24 20.09 -8.74
C GLY A 50 30.99 19.73 -7.46
N LYS A 51 32.23 19.23 -7.58
CA LYS A 51 33.07 18.82 -6.43
C LYS A 51 33.33 19.94 -5.41
N GLU A 52 33.36 21.19 -5.85
CA GLU A 52 33.56 22.37 -5.00
C GLU A 52 32.26 23.08 -4.62
N LYS A 53 31.12 22.55 -5.07
CA LYS A 53 29.81 23.13 -4.77
C LYS A 53 29.27 22.54 -3.48
N LYS A 54 28.47 23.35 -2.79
CA LYS A 54 27.59 22.95 -1.69
C LYS A 54 26.14 23.27 -2.04
N ASN A 55 25.20 22.70 -1.31
CA ASN A 55 23.81 23.15 -1.36
C ASN A 55 23.51 24.10 -0.20
N ALA A 56 22.48 24.91 -0.37
CA ALA A 56 21.90 25.69 0.71
C ALA A 56 20.71 24.95 1.33
N VAL A 57 20.58 25.02 2.65
CA VAL A 57 19.39 24.60 3.41
C VAL A 57 18.74 25.84 4.01
N LEU A 58 17.50 26.11 3.58
CA LEU A 58 16.71 27.25 3.99
C LEU A 58 15.66 26.78 4.99
N MET A 59 15.61 27.42 6.15
CA MET A 59 14.66 27.05 7.20
C MET A 59 14.14 28.23 8.02
N GLY A 60 13.01 28.06 8.71
CA GLY A 60 12.53 29.03 9.71
C GLY A 60 13.31 28.94 11.03
N ARG A 61 13.31 30.02 11.82
CA ARG A 61 13.99 30.06 13.14
C ARG A 61 13.61 28.92 14.08
N LYS A 62 12.32 28.60 14.22
CA LYS A 62 11.87 27.48 15.09
C LYS A 62 12.43 26.12 14.62
N THR A 63 12.58 25.92 13.32
CA THR A 63 13.20 24.71 12.76
C THR A 63 14.70 24.68 13.04
N TRP A 64 15.38 25.81 12.95
CA TRP A 64 16.79 25.91 13.36
C TRP A 64 16.98 25.61 14.85
N GLU A 65 16.04 26.02 15.71
CA GLU A 65 16.06 25.78 17.14
C GLU A 65 15.71 24.33 17.51
N SER A 66 14.90 23.63 16.70
CA SER A 66 14.57 22.21 16.92
C SER A 66 15.69 21.24 16.53
N ILE A 67 16.60 21.65 15.64
CA ILE A 67 17.77 20.84 15.30
C ILE A 67 18.70 20.73 16.52
N PRO A 68 19.05 19.51 16.99
CA PRO A 68 19.95 19.36 18.13
C PRO A 68 21.27 20.10 17.93
N ALA A 69 21.76 20.78 18.97
CA ALA A 69 22.93 21.67 18.87
C ALA A 69 24.17 20.99 18.26
N LYS A 70 24.36 19.69 18.49
CA LYS A 70 25.46 18.89 17.91
C LYS A 70 25.39 18.70 16.38
N PHE A 71 24.24 18.97 15.77
CA PHE A 71 24.02 18.90 14.33
C PHE A 71 23.79 20.27 13.70
N ARG A 72 24.07 21.35 14.45
CA ARG A 72 23.81 22.72 14.04
C ARG A 72 25.13 23.52 14.05
N PRO A 73 25.61 24.01 12.89
CA PRO A 73 24.95 23.99 11.58
C PRO A 73 24.93 22.60 10.94
N LEU A 74 24.06 22.41 9.95
CA LEU A 74 24.07 21.20 9.14
C LEU A 74 25.33 21.19 8.26
N ASP A 75 26.31 20.36 8.64
CA ASP A 75 27.62 20.29 7.98
C ASP A 75 27.55 20.09 6.47
N GLY A 76 28.51 20.69 5.75
CA GLY A 76 28.66 20.59 4.29
C GLY A 76 27.62 21.39 3.49
N ARG A 77 26.79 22.20 4.15
CA ARG A 77 25.72 22.99 3.53
C ARG A 77 25.74 24.44 4.03
N LEU A 78 25.33 25.37 3.17
CA LEU A 78 25.06 26.74 3.59
C LEU A 78 23.73 26.76 4.37
N ASN A 79 23.75 27.18 5.63
CA ASN A 79 22.55 27.22 6.46
C ASN A 79 21.95 28.64 6.44
N VAL A 80 20.71 28.76 5.95
CA VAL A 80 19.99 30.04 5.83
C VAL A 80 18.73 30.01 6.69
N VAL A 81 18.54 31.01 7.54
CA VAL A 81 17.45 31.06 8.53
C VAL A 81 16.51 32.25 8.28
N LEU A 82 15.21 31.99 8.16
CA LEU A 82 14.18 33.01 8.07
C LEU A 82 13.79 33.50 9.47
N THR A 83 14.02 34.78 9.73
CA THR A 83 13.68 35.48 10.98
C THR A 83 13.60 36.98 10.74
N SER A 84 12.66 37.66 11.41
CA SER A 84 12.55 39.13 11.36
C SER A 84 13.75 39.84 11.98
N ASP A 85 14.41 39.21 12.96
CA ASP A 85 15.68 39.66 13.55
C ASP A 85 16.85 39.07 12.75
N SER A 86 17.06 39.53 11.52
CA SER A 86 18.07 38.93 10.64
C SER A 86 19.51 39.32 10.99
N GLU A 87 19.75 40.58 11.35
CA GLU A 87 21.10 41.07 11.67
C GLU A 87 21.60 40.50 13.00
N GLY A 88 20.78 40.63 14.05
CA GLY A 88 21.11 40.14 15.39
C GLY A 88 21.31 38.63 15.41
N PHE A 89 20.45 37.89 14.71
CA PHE A 89 20.58 36.43 14.63
C PHE A 89 21.81 35.98 13.84
N THR A 90 22.16 36.64 12.73
CA THR A 90 23.36 36.32 11.96
C THR A 90 24.62 36.53 12.80
N GLN A 91 24.69 37.64 13.52
CA GLN A 91 25.80 37.94 14.43
C GLN A 91 25.89 36.90 15.55
N ALA A 92 24.76 36.56 16.18
CA ALA A 92 24.71 35.55 17.25
C ALA A 92 25.07 34.14 16.79
N CYS A 93 24.96 33.84 15.50
CA CYS A 93 25.33 32.54 14.94
C CYS A 93 26.84 32.41 14.65
N GLU A 94 27.65 33.48 14.78
CA GLU A 94 29.11 33.44 14.60
C GLU A 94 29.54 32.75 13.28
N GLY A 95 28.84 33.05 12.18
CA GLY A 95 29.13 32.47 10.85
C GLY A 95 28.61 31.05 10.62
N LYS A 96 27.93 30.43 11.60
CA LYS A 96 27.29 29.10 11.44
C LYS A 96 26.05 29.15 10.54
N ALA A 97 25.36 30.29 10.49
CA ALA A 97 24.19 30.49 9.66
C ALA A 97 24.08 31.95 9.23
N VAL A 98 23.36 32.18 8.14
CA VAL A 98 22.99 33.52 7.68
C VAL A 98 21.48 33.68 7.82
N ALA A 99 21.02 34.79 8.38
CA ALA A 99 19.60 35.06 8.50
C ALA A 99 19.10 36.10 7.50
N LYS A 100 17.84 35.94 7.06
CA LYS A 100 17.13 36.84 6.15
C LYS A 100 15.68 37.03 6.61
N ALA A 101 15.13 38.22 6.37
CA ALA A 101 13.80 38.59 6.84
C ALA A 101 12.66 38.01 5.98
N SER A 102 12.90 37.85 4.67
CA SER A 102 11.94 37.32 3.71
C SER A 102 12.48 36.09 2.97
N PHE A 103 11.58 35.25 2.48
CA PHE A 103 11.94 34.10 1.64
C PHE A 103 12.65 34.52 0.35
N SER A 104 12.14 35.56 -0.32
CA SER A 104 12.73 36.07 -1.56
C SER A 104 14.17 36.55 -1.36
N ASP A 105 14.47 37.27 -0.27
CA ASP A 105 15.84 37.71 0.03
C ASP A 105 16.76 36.53 0.35
N ALA A 106 16.23 35.48 0.98
CA ALA A 106 16.98 34.26 1.26
C ALA A 106 17.33 33.50 -0.02
N VAL A 107 16.39 33.41 -0.97
CA VAL A 107 16.65 32.84 -2.30
C VAL A 107 17.66 33.66 -3.06
N ALA A 108 17.47 34.98 -3.16
CA ALA A 108 18.39 35.88 -3.87
C ALA A 108 19.81 35.79 -3.31
N TYR A 109 19.97 35.78 -1.98
CA TYR A 109 21.26 35.58 -1.33
C TYR A 109 21.93 34.25 -1.70
N CYS A 110 21.16 33.15 -1.74
CA CYS A 110 21.68 31.87 -2.17
C CYS A 110 22.06 31.85 -3.66
N GLU A 111 21.36 32.62 -4.50
CA GLU A 111 21.66 32.72 -5.93
C GLU A 111 22.98 33.44 -6.20
N GLU A 112 23.28 34.49 -5.44
CA GLU A 112 24.52 35.27 -5.54
C GLU A 112 25.76 34.48 -5.08
N ASP A 113 25.62 33.56 -4.13
CA ASP A 113 26.73 32.72 -3.66
C ASP A 113 27.11 31.68 -4.74
N SER A 114 28.20 31.92 -5.47
CA SER A 114 28.67 31.03 -6.55
C SER A 114 29.00 29.60 -6.08
N SER A 115 29.23 29.36 -4.79
CA SER A 115 29.47 28.03 -4.23
C SER A 115 28.18 27.20 -4.05
N VAL A 116 27.01 27.84 -4.05
CA VAL A 116 25.70 27.18 -3.92
C VAL A 116 25.23 26.65 -5.28
N GLU A 117 24.95 25.33 -5.36
CA GLU A 117 24.40 24.68 -6.57
C GLU A 117 22.87 24.61 -6.56
N SER A 118 22.26 24.23 -5.42
CA SER A 118 20.81 24.14 -5.26
C SER A 118 20.37 24.57 -3.87
N ILE A 119 19.11 24.98 -3.76
CA ILE A 119 18.48 25.44 -2.52
C ILE A 119 17.48 24.36 -2.08
N PHE A 120 17.55 23.94 -0.81
CA PHE A 120 16.60 23.03 -0.20
C PHE A 120 15.87 23.71 0.95
N VAL A 121 14.56 23.88 0.81
CA VAL A 121 13.70 24.30 1.91
C VAL A 121 13.41 23.08 2.77
N ILE A 122 13.78 23.17 4.05
CA ILE A 122 13.71 22.07 5.01
C ILE A 122 12.71 22.32 6.15
N GLY A 123 11.91 23.38 6.04
CA GLY A 123 10.83 23.75 6.94
C GLY A 123 11.09 25.02 7.74
N GLY A 124 10.20 25.48 8.61
CA GLY A 124 8.87 24.97 8.90
C GLY A 124 7.80 25.59 8.01
N GLU A 125 6.55 25.57 8.48
CA GLU A 125 5.35 25.95 7.74
C GLU A 125 5.48 27.27 6.97
N ARG A 126 5.96 28.36 7.59
CA ARG A 126 6.19 29.63 6.86
C ARG A 126 7.12 29.47 5.65
N ALA A 127 8.26 28.81 5.83
CA ALA A 127 9.23 28.60 4.77
C ALA A 127 8.66 27.67 3.67
N PHE A 128 7.89 26.66 4.06
CA PHE A 128 7.23 25.75 3.13
C PHE A 128 6.16 26.46 2.29
N THR A 129 5.35 27.30 2.92
CA THR A 129 4.28 28.04 2.26
C THR A 129 4.84 29.11 1.33
N GLU A 130 5.78 29.94 1.80
CA GLU A 130 6.40 30.99 0.97
C GLU A 130 7.21 30.40 -0.19
N GLY A 131 7.80 29.21 -0.02
CA GLY A 131 8.57 28.56 -1.07
C GLY A 131 7.75 27.86 -2.15
N MET A 132 6.44 27.67 -1.96
CA MET A 132 5.61 26.88 -2.88
C MET A 132 5.64 27.43 -4.30
N ALA A 133 5.77 28.74 -4.52
CA ALA A 133 5.89 29.35 -5.85
C ALA A 133 7.24 29.07 -6.55
N PHE A 134 8.27 28.72 -5.78
CA PHE A 134 9.65 28.55 -6.26
C PHE A 134 10.02 27.09 -6.51
N TYR A 135 9.33 26.14 -5.89
CA TYR A 135 9.75 24.74 -5.94
C TYR A 135 9.75 24.16 -7.34
N SER A 136 10.89 23.60 -7.75
CA SER A 136 11.01 22.73 -8.92
C SER A 136 10.72 21.27 -8.55
N ASN A 137 11.13 20.85 -7.35
CA ASN A 137 10.90 19.49 -6.84
C ASN A 137 10.40 19.52 -5.40
N ILE A 138 9.56 18.54 -5.04
CA ILE A 138 9.15 18.25 -3.66
C ILE A 138 9.54 16.80 -3.34
N TYR A 139 10.50 16.62 -2.45
CA TYR A 139 10.90 15.33 -1.90
C TYR A 139 10.10 15.05 -0.63
N LEU A 140 9.04 14.27 -0.76
CA LEU A 140 8.13 13.96 0.33
C LEU A 140 8.46 12.60 0.94
N THR A 141 8.51 12.53 2.26
CA THR A 141 8.40 11.27 3.01
C THR A 141 6.98 11.19 3.57
N ARG A 142 6.21 10.18 3.16
CA ARG A 142 4.82 9.99 3.65
C ARG A 142 4.85 9.05 4.83
N VAL A 143 4.60 9.58 6.02
CA VAL A 143 4.43 8.80 7.24
C VAL A 143 3.00 8.28 7.28
N GLY A 144 2.82 6.96 7.30
CA GLY A 144 1.51 6.32 7.16
C GLY A 144 0.63 6.38 8.42
N LYS A 145 1.23 6.60 9.60
CA LYS A 145 0.49 6.80 10.86
C LYS A 145 0.10 8.26 11.05
N GLN A 146 -1.10 8.46 11.60
CA GLN A 146 -1.58 9.77 12.04
C GLN A 146 -0.98 10.13 13.41
N PHE A 147 -0.60 11.39 13.57
CA PHE A 147 -0.07 11.97 14.81
C PHE A 147 -0.73 13.32 15.09
N ASP A 148 -0.75 13.74 16.35
CA ASP A 148 -1.15 15.10 16.73
C ASP A 148 -0.08 16.10 16.31
N CYS A 149 -0.48 17.20 15.67
CA CYS A 149 0.43 18.18 15.09
C CYS A 149 -0.13 19.60 15.27
N ASP A 150 0.77 20.57 15.43
CA ASP A 150 0.47 22.01 15.51
C ASP A 150 1.09 22.80 14.34
N VAL A 151 1.93 22.15 13.52
CA VAL A 151 2.55 22.70 12.32
C VAL A 151 2.26 21.78 11.13
N PHE A 152 1.87 22.36 10.00
CA PHE A 152 1.42 21.62 8.82
C PHE A 152 2.18 22.00 7.55
N PHE A 153 2.35 21.03 6.65
CA PHE A 153 2.81 21.28 5.29
C PHE A 153 1.62 21.75 4.42
N PRO A 154 1.82 22.74 3.53
CA PRO A 154 0.79 23.18 2.59
C PRO A 154 0.34 22.06 1.65
N GLN A 155 -0.90 22.14 1.18
CA GLN A 155 -1.44 21.20 0.20
C GLN A 155 -0.65 21.30 -1.11
N ILE A 156 -0.23 20.14 -1.65
CA ILE A 156 0.39 20.07 -2.98
C ILE A 156 -0.73 20.15 -4.02
N ASN A 157 -0.63 21.11 -4.95
CA ASN A 157 -1.49 21.18 -6.13
C ASN A 157 -1.02 20.13 -7.15
N LEU A 158 -1.81 19.08 -7.36
CA LEU A 158 -1.46 17.99 -8.28
C LEU A 158 -1.59 18.37 -9.76
N GLU A 159 -2.14 19.55 -10.08
CA GLU A 159 -2.09 20.10 -11.44
C GLU A 159 -0.72 20.69 -11.74
N GLU A 160 -0.11 21.36 -10.75
CA GLU A 160 1.23 21.96 -10.85
C GLU A 160 2.36 20.97 -10.57
N PHE A 161 2.11 19.97 -9.72
CA PHE A 161 3.13 19.02 -9.26
C PHE A 161 2.71 17.59 -9.55
N LYS A 162 3.49 16.90 -10.38
CA LYS A 162 3.22 15.51 -10.75
C LYS A 162 4.18 14.57 -10.03
N PRO A 163 3.69 13.45 -9.44
CA PRO A 163 4.57 12.45 -8.86
C PRO A 163 5.34 11.76 -9.98
N VAL A 164 6.65 11.62 -9.79
CA VAL A 164 7.57 10.97 -10.75
C VAL A 164 8.33 9.81 -10.14
N GLU A 165 8.37 9.74 -8.80
CA GLU A 165 8.98 8.65 -8.05
C GLU A 165 8.05 8.28 -6.88
N VAL A 166 7.85 6.99 -6.65
CA VAL A 166 7.20 6.45 -5.45
C VAL A 166 7.95 5.19 -5.03
N SER A 167 8.48 5.15 -3.81
CA SER A 167 9.17 3.96 -3.33
C SER A 167 8.20 2.86 -2.90
N LYS A 168 8.72 1.65 -2.70
CA LYS A 168 8.06 0.64 -1.87
C LYS A 168 7.79 1.19 -0.47
N THR A 169 6.78 0.62 0.18
CA THR A 169 6.53 0.87 1.60
C THR A 169 7.68 0.28 2.43
N LYS A 170 8.07 1.02 3.46
CA LYS A 170 9.05 0.66 4.48
C LYS A 170 8.38 0.73 5.85
N SER A 171 9.02 0.15 6.85
CA SER A 171 8.57 0.30 8.23
C SER A 171 9.76 0.53 9.16
N TYR A 172 9.52 1.27 10.24
CA TYR A 172 10.45 1.41 11.36
C TYR A 172 9.64 1.75 12.60
N ASP A 173 9.92 1.08 13.72
CA ASP A 173 9.22 1.32 14.99
C ASP A 173 7.68 1.37 14.82
N GLU A 174 7.16 0.37 14.10
CA GLU A 174 5.74 0.21 13.82
C GLU A 174 5.09 1.35 13.01
N ILE A 175 5.90 2.19 12.36
CA ILE A 175 5.46 3.28 11.49
C ILE A 175 5.71 2.87 10.05
N PRO A 176 4.66 2.64 9.24
CA PRO A 176 4.83 2.50 7.79
C PRO A 176 5.16 3.86 7.19
N PHE A 177 6.05 3.91 6.20
CA PHE A 177 6.34 5.11 5.43
C PHE A 177 6.86 4.79 4.04
N ASP A 178 6.82 5.75 3.13
CA ASP A 178 7.49 5.68 1.85
C ASP A 178 8.02 7.05 1.41
N PHE A 179 8.65 7.06 0.24
CA PHE A 179 9.22 8.25 -0.37
C PHE A 179 8.52 8.55 -1.68
N VAL A 180 8.16 9.82 -1.88
CA VAL A 180 7.63 10.36 -3.12
C VAL A 180 8.49 11.54 -3.56
N LYS A 181 8.63 11.70 -4.87
CA LYS A 181 9.14 12.92 -5.47
C LYS A 181 8.12 13.48 -6.43
N TYR A 182 7.78 14.76 -6.24
CA TYR A 182 7.00 15.52 -7.19
C TYR A 182 7.91 16.47 -7.96
N VAL A 183 7.60 16.66 -9.24
CA VAL A 183 8.24 17.63 -10.12
C VAL A 183 7.19 18.65 -10.55
N ARG A 184 7.55 19.94 -10.55
CA ARG A 184 6.69 20.97 -11.11
C ARG A 184 6.58 20.78 -12.62
N VAL A 185 5.36 20.78 -13.13
CA VAL A 185 5.08 20.82 -14.57
C VAL A 185 4.76 22.25 -15.01
N PRO A 186 5.19 22.68 -16.21
CA PRO A 186 4.81 23.99 -16.76
C PRO A 186 3.29 24.13 -16.89
N ALA A 187 2.78 25.37 -16.85
CA ALA A 187 1.38 25.63 -17.08
C ALA A 187 0.98 25.24 -18.52
N ALA A 188 -0.24 24.71 -18.71
CA ALA A 188 -0.71 24.22 -20.01
C ALA A 188 -0.66 25.27 -21.14
N GLU A 189 -0.74 26.57 -20.81
CA GLU A 189 -0.60 27.68 -21.76
C GLU A 189 0.83 27.85 -22.30
N GLU A 190 1.86 27.43 -21.56
CA GLU A 190 3.28 27.48 -21.97
C GLU A 190 3.73 26.22 -22.73
N ALA A 191 2.99 25.11 -22.60
CA ALA A 191 3.36 23.80 -23.13
C ALA A 191 2.77 23.47 -24.51
N GLY A 192 2.10 24.42 -25.18
CA GLY A 192 1.58 24.23 -26.54
C GLY A 192 0.57 23.08 -26.70
N GLY A 193 -0.08 22.64 -25.61
CA GLY A 193 -1.01 21.51 -25.62
C GLY A 193 -0.37 20.12 -25.59
N GLU A 194 0.96 20.01 -25.43
CA GLU A 194 1.59 18.70 -25.23
C GLU A 194 1.37 18.17 -23.81
N SER A 195 1.06 16.88 -23.72
CA SER A 195 1.08 16.11 -22.47
C SER A 195 2.43 16.26 -21.76
N ILE A 196 2.43 16.18 -20.42
CA ILE A 196 3.64 16.08 -19.58
C ILE A 196 4.69 15.26 -20.34
N PRO A 197 5.88 15.80 -20.65
CA PRO A 197 6.85 15.09 -21.46
C PRO A 197 7.06 13.69 -20.89
N ALA A 198 6.93 12.64 -21.72
CA ALA A 198 7.14 11.26 -21.29
C ALA A 198 8.52 11.05 -20.61
N ALA A 199 9.46 11.95 -20.88
CA ALA A 199 10.77 12.03 -20.21
C ALA A 199 10.73 12.40 -18.72
N ILE A 200 9.63 12.96 -18.19
CA ILE A 200 9.47 13.36 -16.78
C ILE A 200 8.96 12.18 -15.92
N VAL A 201 8.17 11.28 -16.49
CA VAL A 201 7.61 10.11 -15.78
C VAL A 201 8.38 8.86 -16.23
N ASP A 202 9.58 8.65 -15.70
CA ASP A 202 10.26 7.37 -15.86
C ASP A 202 9.55 6.32 -14.97
N SER A 203 8.78 5.42 -15.59
CA SER A 203 8.06 4.35 -14.90
C SER A 203 8.96 3.47 -14.02
N LYS A 204 10.28 3.44 -14.27
CA LYS A 204 11.24 2.67 -13.48
C LYS A 204 11.40 3.16 -12.04
N GLN A 205 10.91 4.36 -11.71
CA GLN A 205 11.01 4.93 -10.36
C GLN A 205 9.67 4.89 -9.58
N MET A 206 8.63 4.33 -10.20
CA MET A 206 7.33 4.06 -9.59
C MET A 206 7.32 2.63 -9.05
N LEU A 207 7.90 2.44 -7.87
CA LEU A 207 8.22 1.14 -7.28
C LEU A 207 7.17 0.61 -6.29
N HIS A 208 6.12 1.38 -5.99
CA HIS A 208 5.09 0.94 -5.04
C HIS A 208 4.37 -0.31 -5.55
N GLU A 209 4.29 -1.35 -4.73
CA GLU A 209 3.84 -2.67 -5.18
C GLU A 209 2.36 -2.71 -5.60
N GLU A 210 1.51 -1.80 -5.08
CA GLU A 210 0.12 -1.60 -5.53
C GLU A 210 0.00 -1.19 -7.01
N LEU A 211 1.05 -0.62 -7.62
CA LEU A 211 1.04 -0.27 -9.04
C LEU A 211 0.88 -1.49 -9.93
N GLN A 212 1.35 -2.68 -9.51
CA GLN A 212 1.10 -3.92 -10.25
C GLN A 212 -0.39 -4.18 -10.47
N TYR A 213 -1.23 -3.88 -9.47
CA TYR A 213 -2.67 -4.04 -9.56
C TYR A 213 -3.31 -2.95 -10.45
N LEU A 214 -2.87 -1.69 -10.31
CA LEU A 214 -3.40 -0.58 -11.10
C LEU A 214 -3.04 -0.69 -12.58
N ASP A 215 -1.78 -1.00 -12.88
CA ASP A 215 -1.27 -1.15 -14.24
C ASP A 215 -1.93 -2.36 -14.92
N MET A 216 -2.20 -3.43 -14.17
CA MET A 216 -2.94 -4.59 -14.70
C MET A 216 -4.40 -4.25 -15.04
N ILE A 217 -5.06 -3.39 -14.26
CA ILE A 217 -6.40 -2.89 -14.63
C ILE A 217 -6.34 -2.10 -15.93
N LYS A 218 -5.40 -1.15 -16.05
CA LYS A 218 -5.21 -0.37 -17.29
C LYS A 218 -5.00 -1.30 -18.48
N ASP A 219 -4.07 -2.23 -18.34
CA ASP A 219 -3.68 -3.18 -19.38
C ASP A 219 -4.87 -4.06 -19.83
N ILE A 220 -5.69 -4.55 -18.89
CA ILE A 220 -6.90 -5.33 -19.20
C ILE A 220 -7.95 -4.46 -19.92
N VAL A 221 -8.19 -3.23 -19.46
CA VAL A 221 -9.20 -2.36 -20.07
C VAL A 221 -8.79 -1.88 -21.47
N GLU A 222 -7.51 -1.57 -21.67
CA GLU A 222 -7.00 -1.04 -22.93
C GLU A 222 -6.78 -2.11 -23.99
N SER A 223 -6.39 -3.32 -23.59
CA SER A 223 -5.94 -4.37 -24.52
C SER A 223 -6.46 -5.77 -24.23
N GLY A 224 -7.34 -5.94 -23.25
CA GLY A 224 -7.96 -7.23 -22.94
C GLY A 224 -9.03 -7.61 -23.96
N ASP A 225 -9.19 -8.92 -24.14
CA ASP A 225 -10.23 -9.47 -25.01
C ASP A 225 -11.60 -9.28 -24.37
N PHE A 226 -12.51 -8.64 -25.10
CA PHE A 226 -13.91 -8.56 -24.68
C PHE A 226 -14.60 -9.91 -24.87
N GLN A 227 -15.26 -10.40 -23.82
CA GLN A 227 -16.03 -11.65 -23.84
C GLN A 227 -17.36 -11.46 -23.12
N GLU A 228 -18.43 -11.99 -23.70
CA GLU A 228 -19.67 -12.22 -22.96
C GLU A 228 -19.40 -13.24 -21.84
N ASP A 229 -20.01 -13.03 -20.68
CA ASP A 229 -19.80 -13.88 -19.51
C ASP A 229 -21.10 -14.56 -19.06
N ARG A 230 -20.98 -15.49 -18.11
CA ARG A 230 -22.12 -16.23 -17.54
C ARG A 230 -23.16 -15.36 -16.79
N THR A 231 -22.79 -14.12 -16.45
CA THR A 231 -23.62 -13.16 -15.68
C THR A 231 -24.40 -12.22 -16.61
N GLY A 232 -24.03 -12.14 -17.88
CA GLY A 232 -24.65 -11.25 -18.88
C GLY A 232 -24.10 -9.82 -18.88
N VAL A 233 -23.09 -9.51 -18.05
CA VAL A 233 -22.47 -8.16 -17.96
C VAL A 233 -21.39 -7.97 -19.03
N GLY A 234 -20.61 -9.03 -19.29
CA GLY A 234 -19.47 -8.98 -20.18
C GLY A 234 -18.21 -8.50 -19.47
N THR A 235 -17.06 -8.97 -19.94
CA THR A 235 -15.75 -8.71 -19.33
C THR A 235 -14.70 -8.34 -20.36
N TYR A 236 -13.75 -7.53 -19.95
CA TYR A 236 -12.44 -7.43 -20.61
C TYR A 236 -11.48 -8.33 -19.85
N SER A 237 -10.71 -9.16 -20.55
CA SER A 237 -9.90 -10.17 -19.87
C SER A 237 -8.53 -10.40 -20.50
N LYS A 238 -7.59 -10.85 -19.66
CA LYS A 238 -6.31 -11.44 -20.06
C LYS A 238 -6.14 -12.80 -19.38
N PHE A 239 -5.28 -13.63 -19.96
CA PHE A 239 -5.02 -14.98 -19.44
C PHE A 239 -3.56 -15.14 -19.02
N GLY A 240 -3.34 -15.50 -17.76
CA GLY A 240 -2.00 -15.70 -17.21
C GLY A 240 -1.34 -14.38 -16.79
N CYS A 241 -1.67 -13.92 -15.59
CA CYS A 241 -1.10 -12.72 -14.98
C CYS A 241 -0.46 -13.05 -13.64
N GLN A 242 0.48 -12.23 -13.16
CA GLN A 242 1.09 -12.42 -11.85
C GLN A 242 1.40 -11.09 -11.16
N MET A 243 1.21 -11.04 -9.84
CA MET A 243 1.63 -9.95 -8.97
C MET A 243 2.43 -10.48 -7.77
N ARG A 244 3.30 -9.65 -7.19
CA ARG A 244 4.14 -10.02 -6.03
C ARG A 244 4.13 -8.92 -4.98
N PHE A 245 3.94 -9.29 -3.72
CA PHE A 245 3.83 -8.35 -2.60
C PHE A 245 4.73 -8.78 -1.45
N SER A 246 5.59 -7.86 -0.98
CA SER A 246 6.42 -8.12 0.18
C SER A 246 5.57 -8.13 1.44
N LEU A 247 5.82 -9.11 2.31
CA LEU A 247 5.22 -9.22 3.65
C LEU A 247 6.24 -8.91 4.76
N ARG A 248 7.49 -8.59 4.38
CA ARG A 248 8.59 -8.34 5.31
C ARG A 248 8.33 -7.10 6.17
N ASP A 249 8.95 -7.10 7.35
CA ASP A 249 8.93 -5.97 8.28
C ASP A 249 7.51 -5.50 8.66
N GLY A 250 6.56 -6.43 8.66
CA GLY A 250 5.15 -6.17 9.00
C GLY A 250 4.35 -5.46 7.91
N VAL A 251 4.92 -5.17 6.74
CA VAL A 251 4.21 -4.55 5.62
C VAL A 251 3.09 -5.47 5.13
N PHE A 252 1.89 -4.92 4.98
CA PHE A 252 0.70 -5.69 4.62
C PHE A 252 0.02 -5.12 3.37
N PRO A 253 -0.10 -5.89 2.26
CA PRO A 253 -0.61 -5.40 0.98
C PRO A 253 -2.14 -5.21 0.98
N LEU A 254 -2.63 -4.33 1.85
CA LEU A 254 -4.01 -3.88 1.87
C LEU A 254 -4.12 -2.63 1.00
N LEU A 255 -4.74 -2.77 -0.17
CA LEU A 255 -4.80 -1.71 -1.18
C LEU A 255 -5.29 -0.38 -0.60
N THR A 256 -4.65 0.70 -1.04
CA THR A 256 -4.85 2.06 -0.51
C THR A 256 -5.57 2.97 -1.49
N THR A 257 -5.58 2.64 -2.78
CA THR A 257 -6.26 3.40 -3.85
C THR A 257 -7.78 3.31 -3.74
N LYS A 258 -8.30 2.35 -3.00
CA LYS A 258 -9.67 2.28 -2.49
C LYS A 258 -9.68 1.62 -1.11
N ARG A 259 -10.67 1.94 -0.28
CA ARG A 259 -10.89 1.24 0.98
C ARG A 259 -11.32 -0.21 0.72
N VAL A 260 -10.53 -1.17 1.22
CA VAL A 260 -10.85 -2.60 1.21
C VAL A 260 -11.59 -2.97 2.50
N PHE A 261 -12.55 -3.89 2.39
CA PHE A 261 -13.37 -4.33 3.52
C PHE A 261 -12.64 -5.36 4.40
N TRP A 262 -11.63 -4.90 5.15
CA TRP A 262 -10.76 -5.75 5.98
C TRP A 262 -11.52 -6.68 6.93
N ARG A 263 -12.60 -6.21 7.58
CA ARG A 263 -13.40 -7.06 8.47
C ARG A 263 -13.99 -8.26 7.74
N GLY A 264 -14.50 -8.05 6.53
CA GLY A 264 -14.98 -9.15 5.69
C GLY A 264 -13.85 -10.11 5.33
N VAL A 265 -12.69 -9.59 4.92
CA VAL A 265 -11.51 -10.40 4.55
C VAL A 265 -11.12 -11.35 5.67
N LEU A 266 -10.96 -10.82 6.88
CA LEU A 266 -10.47 -11.60 8.00
C LEU A 266 -11.52 -12.60 8.51
N GLU A 267 -12.79 -12.19 8.62
CA GLU A 267 -13.85 -13.09 9.09
C GLU A 267 -14.10 -14.26 8.12
N GLU A 268 -14.02 -14.00 6.81
CA GLU A 268 -14.10 -15.05 5.79
C GLU A 268 -12.89 -16.00 5.90
N LEU A 269 -11.68 -15.48 6.07
CA LEU A 269 -10.50 -16.32 6.23
C LEU A 269 -10.60 -17.23 7.47
N LEU A 270 -11.03 -16.69 8.61
CA LEU A 270 -11.26 -17.47 9.83
C LEU A 270 -12.39 -18.49 9.64
N TRP A 271 -13.41 -18.17 8.85
CA TRP A 271 -14.48 -19.10 8.48
C TRP A 271 -13.96 -20.26 7.61
N PHE A 272 -13.12 -19.98 6.61
CA PHE A 272 -12.43 -21.03 5.83
C PHE A 272 -11.56 -21.91 6.72
N LEU A 273 -10.77 -21.31 7.62
CA LEU A 273 -9.91 -22.08 8.51
C LEU A 273 -10.73 -23.02 9.40
N ARG A 274 -11.91 -22.62 9.89
CA ARG A 274 -12.80 -23.51 10.66
C ARG A 274 -13.36 -24.69 9.86
N GLY A 275 -13.18 -24.75 8.55
CA GLY A 275 -13.83 -25.75 7.70
C GLY A 275 -15.33 -25.49 7.50
N ASP A 276 -15.80 -24.31 7.88
CA ASP A 276 -17.20 -23.93 7.91
C ASP A 276 -17.73 -23.68 6.49
N THR A 277 -18.97 -24.10 6.25
CA THR A 277 -19.69 -24.00 4.96
C THR A 277 -21.05 -23.33 5.10
N ASN A 278 -21.42 -22.93 6.33
CA ASN A 278 -22.64 -22.19 6.59
C ASN A 278 -22.42 -20.69 6.37
N GLY A 279 -22.90 -20.17 5.24
CA GLY A 279 -22.83 -18.74 4.90
C GLY A 279 -23.57 -17.85 5.90
N ASN A 280 -24.52 -18.39 6.67
CA ASN A 280 -25.28 -17.61 7.66
C ASN A 280 -24.39 -17.11 8.80
N HIS A 281 -23.35 -17.86 9.21
CA HIS A 281 -22.42 -17.41 10.25
C HIS A 281 -21.65 -16.13 9.86
N LEU A 282 -21.41 -15.92 8.56
CA LEU A 282 -20.86 -14.66 8.05
C LEU A 282 -21.94 -13.57 8.01
N SER A 283 -23.13 -13.91 7.51
CA SER A 283 -24.24 -12.97 7.38
C SER A 283 -24.69 -12.39 8.73
N GLU A 284 -24.74 -13.21 9.78
CA GLU A 284 -25.03 -12.83 11.17
C GLU A 284 -24.02 -11.82 11.73
N LYS A 285 -22.77 -11.86 11.26
CA LYS A 285 -21.73 -10.87 11.58
C LYS A 285 -21.79 -9.61 10.71
N GLY A 286 -22.79 -9.50 9.83
CA GLY A 286 -22.96 -8.43 8.86
C GLY A 286 -22.06 -8.58 7.62
N ILE A 287 -21.46 -9.74 7.40
CA ILE A 287 -20.58 -10.03 6.26
C ILE A 287 -21.39 -10.75 5.18
N LYS A 288 -21.88 -9.98 4.20
CA LYS A 288 -22.87 -10.44 3.21
C LYS A 288 -22.29 -10.90 1.86
N ILE A 289 -20.99 -11.17 1.81
CA ILE A 289 -20.28 -11.46 0.55
C ILE A 289 -20.72 -12.78 -0.10
N TRP A 290 -21.28 -13.72 0.69
CA TRP A 290 -21.79 -15.01 0.21
C TRP A 290 -23.32 -15.08 0.08
N ASP A 291 -24.06 -14.07 0.55
CA ASP A 291 -25.54 -14.08 0.57
C ASP A 291 -26.13 -14.32 -0.82
N GLY A 292 -25.56 -13.70 -1.85
CA GLY A 292 -26.01 -13.86 -3.24
C GLY A 292 -25.91 -15.31 -3.72
N ASN A 293 -24.75 -15.95 -3.51
CA ASN A 293 -24.50 -17.34 -3.92
C ASN A 293 -25.17 -18.38 -3.01
N GLY A 294 -25.47 -18.03 -1.76
CA GLY A 294 -26.20 -18.88 -0.82
C GLY A 294 -27.72 -18.72 -0.88
N SER A 295 -28.23 -17.83 -1.73
CA SER A 295 -29.67 -17.57 -1.86
C SER A 295 -30.43 -18.77 -2.46
N ARG A 296 -31.72 -18.89 -2.11
CA ARG A 296 -32.60 -19.93 -2.68
C ARG A 296 -32.59 -19.91 -4.21
N GLU A 297 -32.73 -18.73 -4.80
CA GLU A 297 -32.75 -18.56 -6.26
C GLU A 297 -31.46 -19.07 -6.91
N PHE A 298 -30.29 -18.73 -6.34
CA PHE A 298 -29.01 -19.15 -6.90
C PHE A 298 -28.79 -20.66 -6.75
N LEU A 299 -29.11 -21.23 -5.58
CA LEU A 299 -28.99 -22.67 -5.34
C LEU A 299 -29.90 -23.47 -6.30
N ASP A 300 -31.14 -23.01 -6.54
CA ASP A 300 -32.05 -23.65 -7.49
C ASP A 300 -31.52 -23.60 -8.92
N LYS A 301 -31.01 -22.43 -9.36
CA LYS A 301 -30.35 -22.28 -10.67
C LYS A 301 -29.12 -23.19 -10.82
N ARG A 302 -28.43 -23.50 -9.72
CA ARG A 302 -27.29 -24.45 -9.69
C ARG A 302 -27.71 -25.91 -9.63
N GLY A 303 -29.00 -26.23 -9.50
CA GLY A 303 -29.49 -27.60 -9.32
C GLY A 303 -29.33 -28.13 -7.88
N LEU A 304 -29.08 -27.24 -6.93
CA LEU A 304 -28.87 -27.53 -5.50
C LEU A 304 -30.13 -27.23 -4.68
N GLY A 305 -31.30 -27.50 -5.26
CA GLY A 305 -32.62 -27.24 -4.65
C GLY A 305 -32.84 -27.86 -3.27
N HIS A 306 -32.15 -28.98 -3.02
CA HIS A 306 -32.23 -29.74 -1.78
C HIS A 306 -31.44 -29.12 -0.61
N ARG A 307 -30.52 -28.18 -0.87
CA ARG A 307 -29.71 -27.52 0.16
C ARG A 307 -30.51 -26.46 0.91
N GLU A 308 -30.19 -26.25 2.18
CA GLU A 308 -30.72 -25.13 2.96
C GLU A 308 -30.16 -23.78 2.45
N VAL A 309 -30.88 -22.67 2.65
CA VAL A 309 -30.37 -21.34 2.35
C VAL A 309 -29.13 -21.07 3.20
N GLY A 310 -28.04 -20.66 2.54
CA GLY A 310 -26.74 -20.47 3.18
C GLY A 310 -25.85 -21.73 3.24
N ASP A 311 -26.35 -22.92 2.91
CA ASP A 311 -25.48 -24.11 2.71
C ASP A 311 -24.77 -24.01 1.36
N LEU A 312 -23.50 -23.62 1.41
CA LEU A 312 -22.69 -23.40 0.21
C LEU A 312 -22.14 -24.72 -0.37
N GLY A 313 -22.37 -25.85 0.29
CA GLY A 313 -21.78 -27.14 -0.06
C GLY A 313 -20.31 -27.25 0.35
N PRO A 314 -19.57 -28.25 -0.16
CA PRO A 314 -18.20 -28.54 0.25
C PRO A 314 -17.18 -27.57 -0.37
N VAL A 315 -17.33 -26.28 -0.12
CA VAL A 315 -16.49 -25.19 -0.65
C VAL A 315 -15.14 -25.07 0.11
N TYR A 316 -14.29 -24.14 -0.32
CA TYR A 316 -12.97 -23.78 0.24
C TYR A 316 -12.57 -24.42 1.57
N GLY A 317 -13.08 -23.91 2.70
CA GLY A 317 -12.70 -24.35 4.04
C GLY A 317 -12.92 -25.83 4.28
N PHE A 318 -14.05 -26.37 3.81
CA PHE A 318 -14.31 -27.80 3.84
C PHE A 318 -13.24 -28.58 3.10
N GLN A 319 -12.84 -28.15 1.91
CA GLN A 319 -11.74 -28.81 1.20
C GLN A 319 -10.40 -28.65 1.94
N TRP A 320 -10.17 -27.54 2.65
CA TRP A 320 -8.93 -27.34 3.40
C TRP A 320 -8.81 -28.27 4.61
N ARG A 321 -9.90 -28.51 5.33
CA ARG A 321 -9.91 -29.29 6.58
C ARG A 321 -10.38 -30.74 6.41
N HIS A 322 -11.15 -31.01 5.35
CA HIS A 322 -11.86 -32.28 5.12
C HIS A 322 -11.79 -32.73 3.65
N PHE A 323 -10.65 -32.55 2.99
CA PHE A 323 -10.50 -32.88 1.56
C PHE A 323 -10.90 -34.34 1.28
N GLY A 324 -11.84 -34.53 0.34
CA GLY A 324 -12.32 -35.85 -0.06
C GLY A 324 -13.32 -36.52 0.90
N ALA A 325 -13.75 -35.85 1.97
CA ALA A 325 -14.88 -36.31 2.77
C ALA A 325 -16.20 -36.21 2.00
N GLU A 326 -17.12 -37.14 2.24
CA GLU A 326 -18.49 -37.09 1.73
C GLU A 326 -19.28 -35.99 2.43
N TYR A 327 -19.72 -34.99 1.68
CA TYR A 327 -20.51 -33.87 2.22
C TYR A 327 -21.97 -34.27 2.38
N LYS A 328 -22.57 -33.86 3.49
CA LYS A 328 -24.00 -34.04 3.79
C LYS A 328 -24.69 -32.68 3.77
N ASP A 329 -24.44 -31.89 4.80
CA ASP A 329 -24.97 -30.54 5.00
C ASP A 329 -24.00 -29.70 5.84
N MET A 330 -24.33 -28.43 6.03
CA MET A 330 -23.54 -27.46 6.81
C MET A 330 -23.62 -27.64 8.33
N HIS A 331 -24.46 -28.56 8.83
CA HIS A 331 -24.69 -28.80 10.26
C HIS A 331 -23.95 -30.05 10.78
N THR A 332 -23.49 -30.89 9.85
CA THR A 332 -22.80 -32.14 10.15
C THR A 332 -21.41 -31.88 10.73
N ASP A 333 -21.05 -32.61 11.78
CA ASP A 333 -19.67 -32.64 12.29
C ASP A 333 -18.79 -33.52 11.39
N TYR A 334 -17.80 -32.90 10.75
CA TYR A 334 -16.83 -33.54 9.87
C TYR A 334 -15.48 -33.82 10.54
N ALA A 335 -15.36 -33.66 11.86
CA ALA A 335 -14.12 -33.91 12.58
C ALA A 335 -13.53 -35.31 12.24
N GLY A 336 -12.25 -35.32 11.87
CA GLY A 336 -11.52 -36.53 11.49
C GLY A 336 -11.95 -37.16 10.16
N LYS A 337 -12.77 -36.49 9.34
CA LYS A 337 -13.13 -36.91 7.98
C LYS A 337 -12.25 -36.22 6.95
N GLY A 338 -11.89 -36.94 5.89
CA GLY A 338 -11.06 -36.44 4.80
C GLY A 338 -9.61 -36.18 5.22
N VAL A 339 -8.91 -35.35 4.45
CA VAL A 339 -7.54 -34.90 4.74
C VAL A 339 -7.56 -33.45 5.24
N ASP A 340 -6.99 -33.20 6.42
CA ASP A 340 -6.74 -31.86 6.94
C ASP A 340 -5.43 -31.32 6.38
N GLN A 341 -5.52 -30.65 5.23
CA GLN A 341 -4.37 -30.11 4.50
C GLN A 341 -3.67 -28.98 5.27
N VAL A 342 -4.42 -28.20 6.07
CA VAL A 342 -3.86 -27.11 6.88
C VAL A 342 -3.02 -27.67 8.02
N ALA A 343 -3.54 -28.69 8.72
CA ALA A 343 -2.78 -29.37 9.77
C ALA A 343 -1.51 -30.05 9.22
N GLU A 344 -1.61 -30.72 8.07
CA GLU A 344 -0.45 -31.32 7.39
C GLU A 344 0.59 -30.29 6.96
N LEU A 345 0.15 -29.14 6.41
CA LEU A 345 1.02 -28.03 6.06
C LEU A 345 1.79 -27.50 7.27
N ILE A 346 1.09 -27.18 8.38
CA ILE A 346 1.71 -26.64 9.60
C ILE A 346 2.70 -27.65 10.19
N LYS A 347 2.33 -28.93 10.24
CA LYS A 347 3.24 -30.00 10.67
C LYS A 347 4.49 -30.04 9.79
N THR A 348 4.32 -30.02 8.47
CA THR A 348 5.43 -30.07 7.51
C THR A 348 6.36 -28.88 7.67
N LEU A 349 5.82 -27.66 7.80
CA LEU A 349 6.60 -26.45 8.04
C LEU A 349 7.45 -26.54 9.32
N LYS A 350 6.90 -27.12 10.40
CA LYS A 350 7.62 -27.30 11.67
C LYS A 350 8.70 -28.39 11.59
N THR A 351 8.49 -29.47 10.82
CA THR A 351 9.38 -30.65 10.84
C THR A 351 10.31 -30.78 9.63
N ASN A 352 9.93 -30.24 8.48
CA ASN A 352 10.67 -30.32 7.22
C ASN A 352 10.39 -29.08 6.33
N PRO A 353 10.84 -27.87 6.75
CA PRO A 353 10.55 -26.62 6.05
C PRO A 353 11.14 -26.53 4.63
N ALA A 354 12.08 -27.41 4.27
CA ALA A 354 12.65 -27.50 2.92
C ALA A 354 11.82 -28.36 1.96
N ASP A 355 10.71 -28.96 2.45
CA ASP A 355 9.85 -29.77 1.60
C ASP A 355 9.23 -28.94 0.45
N ARG A 356 9.03 -29.58 -0.70
CA ARG A 356 8.54 -28.92 -1.93
C ARG A 356 7.09 -29.23 -2.26
N ARG A 357 6.36 -29.89 -1.37
CA ARG A 357 4.97 -30.36 -1.52
C ARG A 357 4.02 -29.68 -0.52
N MET A 358 4.46 -28.59 0.11
CA MET A 358 3.66 -27.77 1.02
C MET A 358 2.58 -27.02 0.23
N ILE A 359 1.49 -27.72 -0.11
CA ILE A 359 0.39 -27.24 -0.95
C ILE A 359 -0.93 -27.50 -0.22
N ILE A 360 -1.84 -26.53 -0.29
CA ILE A 360 -3.26 -26.72 0.04
C ILE A 360 -4.08 -26.46 -1.22
N THR A 361 -5.10 -27.28 -1.47
CA THR A 361 -5.99 -27.14 -2.63
C THR A 361 -7.47 -27.19 -2.24
N ALA A 362 -8.26 -26.30 -2.81
CA ALA A 362 -9.72 -26.36 -2.79
C ALA A 362 -10.30 -27.03 -4.04
N TRP A 363 -9.48 -27.30 -5.06
CA TRP A 363 -9.97 -27.86 -6.32
C TRP A 363 -10.14 -29.38 -6.25
N ASN A 364 -11.37 -29.83 -6.00
CA ASN A 364 -11.76 -31.23 -5.98
C ASN A 364 -12.76 -31.53 -7.11
N PRO A 365 -12.31 -32.10 -8.25
CA PRO A 365 -13.18 -32.40 -9.38
C PRO A 365 -14.41 -33.24 -9.03
N ALA A 366 -14.29 -34.16 -8.07
CA ALA A 366 -15.41 -35.02 -7.66
C ALA A 366 -16.53 -34.22 -6.98
N ALA A 367 -16.19 -33.15 -6.24
CA ALA A 367 -17.14 -32.37 -5.44
C ALA A 367 -17.64 -31.07 -6.13
N LEU A 368 -17.11 -30.69 -7.30
CA LEU A 368 -17.44 -29.40 -7.94
C LEU A 368 -18.95 -29.22 -8.22
N HIS A 369 -19.65 -30.31 -8.53
CA HIS A 369 -21.07 -30.30 -8.84
C HIS A 369 -21.95 -30.06 -7.60
N GLU A 370 -21.38 -30.23 -6.40
CA GLU A 370 -22.07 -30.07 -5.11
C GLU A 370 -21.92 -28.66 -4.52
N MET A 371 -20.97 -27.88 -5.05
CA MET A 371 -20.61 -26.55 -4.55
C MET A 371 -21.51 -25.47 -5.15
N ALA A 372 -21.96 -24.53 -4.31
CA ALA A 372 -22.68 -23.34 -4.77
C ALA A 372 -21.86 -22.59 -5.83
N LEU A 373 -20.57 -22.36 -5.54
CA LEU A 373 -19.62 -21.76 -6.48
C LEU A 373 -18.30 -22.53 -6.49
N PRO A 374 -17.82 -23.00 -7.66
CA PRO A 374 -16.50 -23.62 -7.78
C PRO A 374 -15.38 -22.69 -7.28
N PRO A 375 -14.35 -23.19 -6.58
CA PRO A 375 -13.31 -22.35 -5.97
C PRO A 375 -12.60 -21.45 -6.98
N CYS A 376 -12.55 -20.14 -6.71
CA CYS A 376 -11.79 -19.18 -7.52
C CYS A 376 -10.30 -19.28 -7.23
N HIS A 377 -9.89 -19.13 -5.96
CA HIS A 377 -8.53 -19.38 -5.48
C HIS A 377 -8.35 -20.87 -5.23
N MET A 378 -7.75 -21.55 -6.21
CA MET A 378 -7.78 -23.01 -6.32
C MET A 378 -6.79 -23.69 -5.39
N PHE A 379 -5.53 -23.26 -5.41
CA PHE A 379 -4.49 -23.84 -4.58
C PHE A 379 -3.46 -22.79 -4.17
N ALA A 380 -2.82 -23.01 -3.03
CA ALA A 380 -1.68 -22.23 -2.58
C ALA A 380 -0.51 -23.15 -2.25
N GLN A 381 0.68 -22.74 -2.67
CA GLN A 381 1.95 -23.39 -2.35
C GLN A 381 2.77 -22.50 -1.43
N PHE A 382 3.39 -23.12 -0.43
CA PHE A 382 4.23 -22.45 0.56
C PHE A 382 5.70 -22.80 0.33
N TYR A 383 6.56 -21.85 0.65
CA TYR A 383 8.01 -21.97 0.49
C TYR A 383 8.72 -21.28 1.64
N VAL A 384 9.66 -21.97 2.28
CA VAL A 384 10.55 -21.37 3.28
C VAL A 384 11.87 -21.01 2.63
N SER A 385 12.17 -19.73 2.60
CA SER A 385 13.41 -19.19 2.03
C SER A 385 14.47 -18.96 3.12
N LYS A 386 15.67 -18.54 2.71
CA LYS A 386 16.77 -18.22 3.64
C LYS A 386 16.32 -17.16 4.66
N GLY A 387 16.67 -17.36 5.93
CA GLY A 387 16.31 -16.43 7.01
C GLY A 387 14.95 -16.74 7.66
N ASP A 388 14.46 -17.97 7.48
CA ASP A 388 13.21 -18.49 8.03
C ASP A 388 11.98 -17.70 7.56
N GLU A 389 12.00 -17.25 6.30
CA GLU A 389 10.91 -16.47 5.70
C GLU A 389 9.94 -17.39 4.95
N LEU A 390 8.67 -17.38 5.35
CA LEU A 390 7.56 -18.07 4.70
C LEU A 390 6.95 -17.22 3.59
N SER A 391 6.99 -17.72 2.37
CA SER A 391 6.29 -17.16 1.22
C SER A 391 5.11 -18.04 0.80
N CYS A 392 4.10 -17.42 0.19
CA CYS A 392 2.91 -18.09 -0.34
C CYS A 392 2.71 -17.71 -1.81
N LEU A 393 2.58 -18.71 -2.67
CA LEU A 393 2.10 -18.55 -4.03
C LEU A 393 0.65 -19.04 -4.12
N LEU A 394 -0.27 -18.15 -4.50
CA LEU A 394 -1.65 -18.49 -4.81
C LEU A 394 -1.81 -18.65 -6.32
N TYR A 395 -2.51 -19.70 -6.76
CA TYR A 395 -3.10 -19.76 -8.09
C TYR A 395 -4.62 -19.56 -8.02
N GLN A 396 -5.12 -18.55 -8.73
CA GLN A 396 -6.54 -18.22 -8.83
C GLN A 396 -7.00 -18.33 -10.28
N ARG A 397 -7.98 -19.20 -10.58
CA ARG A 397 -8.44 -19.44 -11.97
C ARG A 397 -9.19 -18.27 -12.59
N SER A 398 -9.87 -17.48 -11.77
CA SER A 398 -10.81 -16.45 -12.19
C SER A 398 -10.74 -15.28 -11.21
N CYS A 399 -10.37 -14.11 -11.73
CA CYS A 399 -9.91 -12.98 -10.93
C CYS A 399 -10.65 -11.71 -11.35
N ASP A 400 -11.71 -11.38 -10.62
CA ASP A 400 -12.38 -10.09 -10.72
C ASP A 400 -11.47 -9.01 -10.13
N MET A 401 -10.88 -8.20 -11.00
CA MET A 401 -9.98 -7.11 -10.61
C MET A 401 -10.70 -5.97 -9.89
N GLY A 402 -12.00 -5.78 -10.11
CA GLY A 402 -12.80 -4.73 -9.50
C GLY A 402 -13.11 -5.00 -8.04
N LEU A 403 -13.55 -6.22 -7.71
CA LEU A 403 -13.99 -6.57 -6.35
C LEU A 403 -13.12 -7.65 -5.68
N GLY A 404 -12.94 -8.79 -6.35
CA GLY A 404 -12.35 -9.99 -5.75
C GLY A 404 -10.86 -9.87 -5.44
N VAL A 405 -10.04 -9.47 -6.42
CA VAL A 405 -8.57 -9.47 -6.30
C VAL A 405 -8.04 -8.68 -5.10
N PRO A 406 -8.50 -7.45 -4.80
CA PRO A 406 -8.10 -6.74 -3.57
C PRO A 406 -8.37 -7.52 -2.29
N PHE A 407 -9.47 -8.27 -2.26
CA PHE A 407 -9.88 -9.12 -1.13
C PHE A 407 -8.96 -10.34 -1.03
N ASN A 408 -8.67 -10.99 -2.16
CA ASN A 408 -7.82 -12.18 -2.23
C ASN A 408 -6.35 -11.88 -1.87
N ILE A 409 -5.81 -10.73 -2.29
CA ILE A 409 -4.46 -10.28 -1.90
C ILE A 409 -4.36 -10.19 -0.38
N ALA A 410 -5.30 -9.47 0.26
CA ALA A 410 -5.29 -9.30 1.71
C ALA A 410 -5.52 -10.62 2.46
N SER A 411 -6.42 -11.48 1.97
CA SER A 411 -6.74 -12.78 2.59
C SER A 411 -5.53 -13.71 2.64
N TYR A 412 -4.87 -13.96 1.50
CA TYR A 412 -3.73 -14.87 1.46
C TYR A 412 -2.45 -14.28 2.05
N ALA A 413 -2.29 -12.95 2.02
CA ALA A 413 -1.27 -12.29 2.82
C ALA A 413 -1.51 -12.55 4.32
N ALA A 414 -2.74 -12.36 4.83
CA ALA A 414 -3.06 -12.61 6.23
C ALA A 414 -2.86 -14.08 6.62
N LEU A 415 -3.29 -15.03 5.78
CA LEU A 415 -3.03 -16.45 5.98
C LEU A 415 -1.53 -16.76 6.11
N THR A 416 -0.71 -16.13 5.27
CA THR A 416 0.75 -16.29 5.31
C THR A 416 1.33 -15.77 6.63
N TYR A 417 0.82 -14.63 7.13
CA TYR A 417 1.20 -14.10 8.45
C TYR A 417 0.83 -15.08 9.58
N MET A 418 -0.40 -15.61 9.57
CA MET A 418 -0.89 -16.54 10.59
C MET A 418 -0.06 -17.82 10.63
N ILE A 419 0.16 -18.44 9.45
CA ILE A 419 0.95 -19.66 9.34
C ILE A 419 2.40 -19.41 9.75
N ALA A 420 2.99 -18.28 9.35
CA ALA A 420 4.34 -17.92 9.77
C ALA A 420 4.44 -17.86 11.30
N GLN A 421 3.51 -17.18 11.98
CA GLN A 421 3.52 -17.08 13.44
C GLN A 421 3.44 -18.44 14.14
N VAL A 422 2.46 -19.28 13.78
CA VAL A 422 2.24 -20.57 14.48
C VAL A 422 3.32 -21.61 14.17
N THR A 423 4.15 -21.37 13.14
CA THR A 423 5.30 -22.21 12.78
C THR A 423 6.64 -21.61 13.21
N GLY A 424 6.65 -20.42 13.82
CA GLY A 424 7.88 -19.74 14.25
C GLY A 424 8.70 -19.13 13.10
N LEU A 425 8.10 -18.97 11.92
CA LEU A 425 8.70 -18.37 10.73
C LEU A 425 8.36 -16.87 10.64
N LYS A 426 9.01 -16.17 9.72
CA LYS A 426 8.75 -14.76 9.40
C LYS A 426 7.95 -14.64 8.11
N PRO A 427 7.00 -13.71 7.97
CA PRO A 427 6.35 -13.45 6.68
C PRO A 427 7.35 -12.96 5.64
N GLY A 428 7.37 -13.60 4.46
CA GLY A 428 8.29 -13.30 3.35
C GLY A 428 7.61 -12.56 2.21
N GLU A 429 7.03 -13.28 1.26
CA GLU A 429 6.39 -12.74 0.06
C GLU A 429 5.07 -13.45 -0.26
N PHE A 430 4.07 -12.69 -0.69
CA PHE A 430 2.87 -13.22 -1.31
C PHE A 430 2.95 -13.05 -2.84
N VAL A 431 2.75 -14.14 -3.59
CA VAL A 431 2.75 -14.17 -5.05
C VAL A 431 1.36 -14.60 -5.52
N HIS A 432 0.71 -13.77 -6.34
CA HIS A 432 -0.63 -14.02 -6.85
C HIS A 432 -0.57 -14.35 -8.33
N SER A 433 -0.64 -15.64 -8.66
CA SER A 433 -0.75 -16.13 -10.04
C SER A 433 -2.22 -16.25 -10.42
N MET A 434 -2.59 -15.64 -11.54
CA MET A 434 -3.98 -15.46 -11.96
C MET A 434 -4.19 -16.05 -13.36
N GLY A 435 -5.24 -16.86 -13.49
CA GLY A 435 -5.67 -17.46 -14.76
C GLY A 435 -6.43 -16.44 -15.62
N ASN A 436 -7.75 -16.60 -15.73
CA ASN A 436 -8.60 -15.59 -16.35
C ASN A 436 -8.68 -14.37 -15.41
N THR A 437 -8.06 -13.28 -15.83
CA THR A 437 -7.95 -12.03 -15.08
C THR A 437 -8.77 -10.97 -15.80
N HIS A 438 -9.81 -10.45 -15.16
CA HIS A 438 -10.81 -9.68 -15.87
C HIS A 438 -11.34 -8.46 -15.09
N VAL A 439 -11.86 -7.52 -15.87
CA VAL A 439 -12.64 -6.38 -15.40
C VAL A 439 -14.02 -6.50 -16.01
N TYR A 440 -15.06 -6.51 -15.17
CA TYR A 440 -16.44 -6.43 -15.64
C TYR A 440 -16.69 -5.10 -16.36
N SER A 441 -17.46 -5.12 -17.43
CA SER A 441 -17.74 -3.94 -18.26
C SER A 441 -18.33 -2.78 -17.44
N ASN A 442 -19.22 -3.08 -16.48
CA ASN A 442 -19.81 -2.11 -15.56
C ASN A 442 -18.83 -1.59 -14.48
N HIS A 443 -17.64 -2.18 -14.34
CA HIS A 443 -16.59 -1.69 -13.45
C HIS A 443 -15.55 -0.82 -14.17
N VAL A 444 -15.54 -0.79 -15.51
CA VAL A 444 -14.54 -0.01 -16.28
C VAL A 444 -14.60 1.46 -15.89
N GLU A 445 -15.78 2.08 -15.90
CA GLU A 445 -15.92 3.49 -15.55
C GLU A 445 -15.44 3.80 -14.12
N PRO A 446 -15.94 3.15 -13.05
CA PRO A 446 -15.50 3.47 -11.69
C PRO A 446 -14.01 3.20 -11.48
N LEU A 447 -13.45 2.16 -12.10
CA LEU A 447 -12.01 1.89 -12.01
C LEU A 447 -11.20 2.99 -12.71
N MET A 448 -11.48 3.25 -13.99
CA MET A 448 -10.68 4.18 -14.80
C MET A 448 -10.83 5.63 -14.34
N LYS A 449 -12.05 6.09 -14.04
CA LYS A 449 -12.29 7.49 -13.65
C LYS A 449 -11.95 7.79 -12.20
N GLN A 450 -12.04 6.81 -11.29
CA GLN A 450 -11.94 7.08 -9.85
C GLN A 450 -10.75 6.42 -9.18
N GLN A 451 -10.30 5.22 -9.58
CA GLN A 451 -9.29 4.46 -8.84
C GLN A 451 -7.89 4.54 -9.47
N VAL A 452 -7.81 4.32 -10.78
CA VAL A 452 -6.58 4.02 -11.51
C VAL A 452 -5.54 5.16 -11.46
N ASP A 453 -5.99 6.41 -11.42
CA ASP A 453 -5.11 7.59 -11.34
C ASP A 453 -4.82 8.05 -9.90
N ARG A 454 -5.37 7.36 -8.88
CA ARG A 454 -5.03 7.66 -7.48
C ARG A 454 -3.61 7.19 -7.20
N LEU A 455 -2.76 8.10 -6.76
CA LEU A 455 -1.44 7.73 -6.25
C LEU A 455 -1.60 6.79 -5.03
N PRO A 456 -1.04 5.57 -5.06
CA PRO A 456 -1.01 4.68 -3.90
C PRO A 456 -0.40 5.40 -2.70
N ARG A 457 -0.95 5.18 -1.52
CA ARG A 457 -0.38 5.61 -0.22
C ARG A 457 0.47 4.46 0.34
N PRO A 458 1.36 4.70 1.31
CA PRO A 458 2.10 3.61 1.95
C PRO A 458 1.13 2.53 2.43
N PHE A 459 1.46 1.27 2.18
CA PHE A 459 0.72 0.15 2.75
C PHE A 459 0.72 0.23 4.28
N PRO A 460 -0.34 -0.27 4.94
CA PRO A 460 -0.33 -0.39 6.38
C PRO A 460 0.61 -1.52 6.83
N LEU A 461 0.76 -1.63 8.16
CA LEU A 461 1.35 -2.80 8.78
C LEU A 461 0.25 -3.72 9.34
N LEU A 462 0.49 -5.03 9.30
CA LEU A 462 -0.32 -6.02 10.02
C LEU A 462 0.46 -6.55 11.22
N LYS A 463 -0.17 -6.49 12.39
CA LYS A 463 0.32 -7.16 13.60
C LYS A 463 -0.67 -8.21 14.05
N LEU A 464 -0.12 -9.32 14.50
CA LEU A 464 -0.86 -10.40 15.12
C LEU A 464 -0.62 -10.40 16.63
N ASN A 465 -1.60 -10.87 17.39
CA ASN A 465 -1.44 -11.15 18.82
C ASN A 465 -0.37 -12.25 18.98
N PRO A 466 0.77 -11.95 19.63
CA PRO A 466 1.86 -12.92 19.75
C PRO A 466 1.51 -14.11 20.63
N ASP A 467 0.48 -14.03 21.46
CA ASP A 467 0.09 -15.09 22.39
C ASP A 467 -0.62 -16.27 21.70
N VAL A 468 -1.17 -16.06 20.50
CA VAL A 468 -1.84 -17.10 19.71
C VAL A 468 -0.78 -18.05 19.11
N LYS A 469 -0.85 -19.34 19.47
CA LYS A 469 0.12 -20.37 19.07
C LYS A 469 -0.41 -21.41 18.11
N GLU A 470 -1.72 -21.59 18.04
CA GLU A 470 -2.37 -22.53 17.12
C GLU A 470 -3.21 -21.77 16.09
N ILE A 471 -3.32 -22.34 14.88
CA ILE A 471 -3.99 -21.68 13.76
C ILE A 471 -5.48 -21.47 14.00
N ASP A 472 -6.09 -22.36 14.77
CA ASP A 472 -7.53 -22.39 15.06
C ASP A 472 -7.92 -21.46 16.21
N ASP A 473 -6.95 -20.93 16.95
CA ASP A 473 -7.17 -20.06 18.11
C ASP A 473 -7.35 -18.58 17.73
N PHE A 474 -6.99 -18.20 16.49
CA PHE A 474 -7.09 -16.82 16.02
C PHE A 474 -8.54 -16.32 15.97
N LYS A 475 -8.73 -15.10 16.46
CA LYS A 475 -10.00 -14.34 16.41
C LYS A 475 -9.79 -12.99 15.74
N PHE A 476 -10.86 -12.29 15.42
CA PHE A 476 -10.78 -10.98 14.77
C PHE A 476 -9.96 -9.97 15.58
N GLU A 477 -10.06 -10.02 16.91
CA GLU A 477 -9.40 -9.10 17.84
C GLU A 477 -7.87 -9.29 17.90
N ASP A 478 -7.37 -10.43 17.40
CA ASP A 478 -5.94 -10.74 17.39
C ASP A 478 -5.19 -10.02 16.26
N PHE A 479 -5.88 -9.21 15.44
CA PHE A 479 -5.30 -8.56 14.26
C PHE A 479 -5.39 -7.04 14.39
N THR A 480 -4.23 -6.38 14.35
CA THR A 480 -4.15 -4.92 14.36
C THR A 480 -3.57 -4.40 13.05
N ILE A 481 -4.35 -3.58 12.35
CA ILE A 481 -3.90 -2.85 11.17
C ILE A 481 -3.39 -1.46 11.59
N VAL A 482 -2.13 -1.16 11.28
CA VAL A 482 -1.47 0.10 11.68
C VAL A 482 -1.21 0.98 10.45
N GLY A 483 -1.66 2.23 10.49
CA GLY A 483 -1.39 3.21 9.44
C GLY A 483 -2.22 3.04 8.16
N TYR A 484 -3.39 2.39 8.23
CA TYR A 484 -4.27 2.25 7.06
C TYR A 484 -5.08 3.52 6.80
N ASN A 485 -4.58 4.33 5.88
CA ASN A 485 -5.23 5.54 5.42
C ASN A 485 -5.55 5.45 3.92
N PRO A 486 -6.55 4.66 3.50
CA PRO A 486 -6.88 4.53 2.08
C PRO A 486 -7.62 5.76 1.56
N HIS A 487 -7.65 5.91 0.24
CA HIS A 487 -8.61 6.76 -0.45
C HIS A 487 -10.06 6.27 -0.22
N PRO A 488 -11.07 7.12 -0.46
CA PRO A 488 -12.48 6.76 -0.28
C PRO A 488 -12.89 5.50 -1.07
N LYS A 489 -13.96 4.84 -0.62
CA LYS A 489 -14.56 3.69 -1.30
C LYS A 489 -14.90 4.05 -2.75
N VAL A 490 -14.67 3.12 -3.66
CA VAL A 490 -15.18 3.14 -5.04
C VAL A 490 -16.33 2.14 -5.09
N ALA A 491 -17.53 2.60 -5.45
CA ALA A 491 -18.70 1.74 -5.52
C ALA A 491 -18.68 0.91 -6.81
N MET A 492 -18.83 -0.39 -6.68
CA MET A 492 -18.93 -1.36 -7.77
C MET A 492 -19.94 -2.44 -7.34
N GLU A 493 -20.83 -2.82 -8.25
CA GLU A 493 -21.85 -3.84 -8.01
C GLU A 493 -21.30 -5.23 -8.35
N MET A 494 -21.63 -6.23 -7.55
CA MET A 494 -21.22 -7.61 -7.82
C MET A 494 -22.07 -8.19 -8.97
N ALA A 495 -21.41 -8.83 -9.93
CA ALA A 495 -22.09 -9.58 -10.99
C ALA A 495 -22.49 -10.97 -10.46
N VAL A 496 -23.79 -11.29 -10.46
CA VAL A 496 -24.34 -12.54 -9.90
C VAL A 496 -24.57 -13.57 -11.01
#